data_AF-A0A971VG54-F1
#
_entry.id   AF-A0A971VG54-F1
#
_cell.length_a   1.000
_cell.length_b   1.000
_cell.length_c   1.000
_cell.angle_alpha   90.00
_cell.angle_beta   90.00
_cell.angle_gamma   90.00
#
_symmetry.space_group_name_H-M   'P 1'
#
loop_
_entity.id
_entity.type
_entity.pdbx_description
1 polymer ?
#
loop_
_entity_poly.entity_id
_entity_poly.type
_entity_poly.pdbx_seq_one_letter_code
_entity_poly.pdbx_strand_id
1 'polypeptide(L)' 'MQVIMVEVKDSAGLKILQGLEQANIIKLLPSKGEDAKPKKLSERLRGSISKETARQMQVEVEQMRKEWQLRDI' A
#
# COMPACT_ATOMS: atom_id res chain seq x y z
N MET A 1 23.05 -3.50 -18.46
CA MET A 1 21.87 -2.61 -18.43
C MET A 1 22.25 -1.34 -17.70
N GLN A 2 21.98 -0.16 -18.26
CA GLN A 2 22.22 1.13 -17.63
C GLN A 2 20.88 1.87 -17.53
N VAL A 3 20.60 2.48 -16.37
CA VAL A 3 19.35 3.20 -16.11
C VAL A 3 19.65 4.68 -16.13
N ILE A 4 19.09 5.39 -17.11
CA ILE A 4 19.28 6.82 -17.29
C ILE A 4 17.94 7.51 -17.01
N MET A 5 17.92 8.47 -16.08
CA MET A 5 16.74 9.29 -15.82
C MET A 5 16.73 10.46 -16.80
N VAL A 6 15.67 10.57 -17.60
CA VAL A 6 15.50 11.66 -18.56
C VAL A 6 14.28 12.46 -18.16
N GLU A 7 14.48 13.75 -17.89
CA GLU A 7 13.40 14.70 -17.65
C GLU A 7 12.92 15.25 -19.00
N VAL A 8 11.66 14.98 -19.34
CA VAL A 8 11.05 15.43 -20.59
C VAL A 8 10.29 16.72 -20.34
N LYS A 9 10.75 17.82 -20.94
CA LYS A 9 10.16 19.15 -20.75
C LYS A 9 9.06 19.50 -21.76
N ASP A 10 8.90 18.70 -22.81
CA ASP A 10 7.97 18.98 -23.90
C ASP A 10 7.22 17.74 -24.39
N SER A 11 5.95 17.91 -24.78
CA SER A 11 5.08 16.85 -25.27
C SER A 11 5.59 16.13 -26.53
N ALA A 12 6.43 16.78 -27.34
CA ALA A 12 7.07 16.17 -28.50
C ALA A 12 8.14 15.13 -28.08
N GLY A 13 8.83 15.37 -26.97
CA GLY A 13 9.84 14.44 -26.44
C GLY A 13 9.23 13.12 -25.97
N LEU A 14 8.00 13.15 -25.47
CA LEU A 14 7.25 11.96 -25.07
C LEU A 14 6.95 11.03 -26.26
N LYS A 15 6.59 11.58 -27.42
CA LYS A 15 6.32 10.77 -28.63
C LYS A 15 7.57 10.08 -29.16
N ILE A 16 8.72 10.75 -29.10
CA ILE A 16 10.00 10.18 -29.50
C ILE A 16 10.37 9.01 -28.58
N LEU A 17 10.18 9.18 -27.26
CA LEU A 17 10.44 8.13 -26.29
C LEU A 17 9.49 6.94 -26.45
N GLN A 18 8.21 7.17 -26.73
CA GLN A 18 7.27 6.10 -27.06
C GLN A 18 7.66 5.36 -28.35
N GLY A 19 8.14 6.07 -29.37
CA GLY A 19 8.67 5.46 -30.59
C GLY A 19 9.90 4.58 -30.33
N LEU A 20 10.79 5.02 -29.44
CA LEU A 20 11.96 4.24 -29.03
C LEU A 20 11.60 3.03 -28.15
N GLU A 21 10.52 3.12 -27.37
CA GLU A 21 9.95 1.99 -26.63
C GLU A 21 9.34 0.95 -27.58
N GLN A 22 8.58 1.38 -28.59
CA GLN A 22 8.06 0.49 -29.65
C GLN A 22 9.17 -0.22 -30.43
N ALA A 23 10.31 0.46 -30.61
CA ALA A 23 11.49 -0.11 -31.23
C ALA A 23 12.32 -1.02 -30.28
N ASN A 24 11.89 -1.24 -29.03
CA ASN A 24 12.59 -2.00 -27.98
C ASN A 24 13.99 -1.47 -27.61
N ILE A 25 14.32 -0.22 -27.96
CA ILE A 25 15.64 0.38 -27.70
C ILE A 25 15.71 0.87 -26.24
N ILE A 26 14.61 1.39 -25.72
CA ILE A 26 14.48 1.85 -24.34
C ILE A 26 13.24 1.22 -23.70
N LYS A 27 13.28 1.07 -22.38
CA LYS A 27 12.09 0.72 -21.58
C LYS A 27 11.76 1.91 -20.71
N LEU A 28 10.58 2.50 -20.91
CA LEU A 28 10.10 3.55 -20.01
C LEU A 28 9.74 2.88 -18.69
N LEU A 29 10.48 3.20 -17.64
CA LEU A 29 10.12 2.76 -16.30
C LEU A 29 9.07 3.74 -15.79
N PRO A 30 7.83 3.29 -15.50
CA PRO A 30 6.85 4.14 -14.86
C PRO A 30 7.48 4.69 -13.57
N SER A 31 7.23 5.96 -13.30
CA SER A 31 7.64 6.56 -12.05
C SER A 31 7.13 5.67 -10.91
N LYS A 32 7.97 5.43 -9.90
CA LYS A 32 7.77 4.46 -8.82
C LYS A 32 6.50 4.71 -7.96
N GLY A 33 5.60 5.61 -8.39
CA GLY A 33 4.40 6.05 -7.68
C GLY A 33 3.06 5.60 -8.26
N GLU A 34 2.97 5.14 -9.52
CA GLU A 34 1.63 4.95 -10.15
C GLU A 34 1.04 3.52 -10.01
N ASP A 35 1.87 2.50 -9.73
CA ASP A 35 1.42 1.10 -9.57
C ASP A 35 1.46 0.58 -8.13
N ALA A 36 1.63 1.46 -7.14
CA ALA A 36 1.41 1.06 -5.75
C ALA A 36 -0.11 0.98 -5.52
N LYS A 37 -0.72 -0.16 -5.89
CA LYS A 37 -2.07 -0.53 -5.41
C LYS A 37 -2.19 -0.08 -3.96
N PRO A 38 -3.26 0.65 -3.56
CA PRO A 38 -3.36 1.15 -2.20
C PRO A 38 -3.17 -0.03 -1.25
N LYS A 39 -2.06 -0.02 -0.50
CA LYS A 39 -1.72 -1.09 0.45
C LYS A 39 -2.98 -1.34 1.27
N LYS A 40 -3.46 -2.58 1.25
CA LYS A 40 -4.74 -2.92 1.88
C LYS A 40 -4.69 -2.44 3.32
N LEU A 41 -5.77 -1.85 3.82
CA LEU A 41 -5.78 -1.29 5.17
C LEU A 41 -5.36 -2.34 6.22
N SER A 42 -5.70 -3.61 5.98
CA SER A 42 -5.25 -4.76 6.77
C SER A 42 -3.72 -4.95 6.82
N GLU A 43 -2.99 -4.63 5.75
CA GLU A 43 -1.53 -4.69 5.71
C GLU A 43 -0.90 -3.52 6.47
N ARG A 44 -1.57 -2.36 6.50
CA ARG A 44 -1.11 -1.18 7.26
C ARG A 44 -1.32 -1.33 8.76
N LEU A 45 -2.40 -2.00 9.16
CA LEU A 45 -2.79 -2.15 10.56
C LEU A 45 -2.22 -3.43 11.21
N ARG A 46 -1.60 -4.32 10.44
CA ARG A 46 -1.00 -5.55 10.96
C ARG A 46 0.18 -5.19 11.87
N GLY A 47 0.05 -5.51 13.16
CA GLY A 47 1.09 -5.23 14.15
C GLY A 47 1.05 -3.82 14.74
N SER A 48 0.01 -3.02 14.45
CA SER A 48 -0.17 -1.70 15.06
C SER A 48 -0.48 -1.75 16.56
N ILE A 49 -0.82 -2.92 17.10
CA ILE A 49 -1.08 -3.13 18.53
C ILE A 49 -0.12 -4.21 19.03
N SER A 50 0.49 -3.98 20.20
CA SER A 50 1.36 -4.96 20.84
C SER A 50 0.56 -6.20 21.28
N LYS A 51 1.22 -7.37 21.34
CA LYS A 51 0.55 -8.61 21.77
C LYS A 51 -0.02 -8.51 23.18
N GLU A 52 0.64 -7.77 24.06
CA GLU A 52 0.22 -7.56 25.45
C GLU A 52 -1.05 -6.70 25.51
N THR A 53 -1.06 -5.57 24.80
CA THR A 53 -2.23 -4.69 24.70
C THR A 53 -3.42 -5.42 24.09
N ALA A 54 -3.21 -6.21 23.03
CA ALA A 54 -4.27 -7.00 22.41
C ALA A 54 -4.89 -8.02 23.38
N ARG A 55 -4.06 -8.65 24.23
CA ARG A 55 -4.53 -9.60 25.25
C ARG A 55 -5.35 -8.91 26.33
N GLN A 56 -4.91 -7.73 26.77
CA GLN A 56 -5.66 -6.95 27.76
C GLN A 56 -7.03 -6.53 27.22
N MET A 57 -7.08 -5.99 26.00
CA MET A 57 -8.34 -5.61 25.35
C MET A 57 -9.29 -6.80 25.20
N GLN A 58 -8.76 -7.97 24.88
CA GLN A 58 -9.57 -9.19 24.77
C GLN A 58 -10.22 -9.57 26.11
N VAL A 59 -9.47 -9.48 27.22
CA VAL A 59 -9.99 -9.75 28.56
C VAL A 59 -11.12 -8.78 28.94
N GLU A 60 -10.93 -7.48 28.67
CA GLU A 60 -11.94 -6.46 28.94
C GLU A 60 -13.22 -6.69 28.12
N VAL A 61 -13.08 -7.04 26.84
CA VAL A 61 -14.22 -7.37 25.97
C VAL A 61 -14.97 -8.61 26.46
N GLU A 62 -14.25 -9.64 26.92
CA GLU A 62 -14.87 -10.83 27.49
C GLU A 62 -15.59 -10.55 28.81
N GLN A 63 -15.04 -9.69 29.66
CA GLN A 63 -15.71 -9.25 30.88
C GLN A 63 -17.00 -8.50 30.55
N MET A 64 -16.94 -7.52 29.64
CA MET A 64 -18.13 -6.80 29.17
C MET A 64 -19.19 -7.77 28.62
N ARG A 65 -18.80 -8.74 27.79
CA ARG A 65 -19.75 -9.74 27.28
C ARG A 65 -20.42 -10.54 28.38
N LYS A 66 -19.67 -10.96 29.40
CA LYS A 66 -20.22 -11.69 30.56
C LYS A 66 -21.20 -10.82 31.35
N GLU A 67 -20.86 -9.55 31.58
CA GLU A 67 -21.75 -8.60 32.26
C GLU A 67 -23.06 -8.40 31.50
N TRP A 68 -23.02 -8.40 30.18
CA TRP A 68 -24.22 -8.31 29.34
C TRP A 68 -25.02 -9.62 29.28
N GLN A 69 -24.37 -10.79 29.38
CA GLN A 69 -25.05 -12.09 29.44
C GLN A 69 -25.69 -12.38 30.81
N LEU A 70 -25.11 -11.85 31.88
CA LEU A 70 -25.63 -11.97 33.25
C LEU A 70 -26.72 -10.94 33.58
N ARG A 71 -27.00 -10.02 32.65
CA ARG A 71 -28.23 -9.23 32.70
C ARG A 71 -29.38 -10.12 32.25
N ASP A 72 -29.96 -10.85 33.21
CA ASP A 72 -31.33 -11.37 33.09
C ASP A 72 -32.26 -10.17 32.79
N ILE A 73 -33.00 -10.26 31.69
CA ILE A 73 -34.07 -9.33 31.30
C ILE A 73 -35.39 -10.00 31.66
#